data_AF-A0A820KFM2-F1
#
_entry.id   AF-A0A820KFM2-F1
#
_cell.length_a   1.000
_cell.length_b   1.000
_cell.length_c   1.000
_cell.angle_alpha   90.00
_cell.angle_beta   90.00
_cell.angle_gamma   90.00
#
_symmetry.space_group_name_H-M   'P 1'
#
loop_
_entity.id
_entity.type
_entity.pdbx_description
1 polymer ?
#
loop_
_entity_poly.entity_id
_entity_poly.type
_entity_poly.pdbx_seq_one_letter_code
_entity_poly.pdbx_strand_id
1 'polypeptide(L)'
;KSCRRDGYSIWNDGNIASGCGSGGEAFVCNNQVPWAIKDQLAYGFAAATIPGLTEQQRCCACYQLDFTSGPVVGKTMIVQVVNSGSDVSPNQFDLQIPGGGVGISNGCSSQWNAPTDGWGERYGGVSSRQQCYNLPGAIQPGCLFRFDWFKGADNPTMLYSRVKCPAELVARTGCSRND
;
A
#
# COMPACT_ATOMS: atom_id res chain seq x y z
N LYS A 1 3.08 4.05 -11.55
CA LYS A 1 3.35 5.50 -11.72
C LYS A 1 3.63 6.12 -10.37
N SER A 2 4.52 7.11 -10.32
CA SER A 2 4.77 7.97 -9.17
C SER A 2 4.17 9.37 -9.40
N CYS A 3 4.02 10.12 -8.32
CA CYS A 3 3.48 11.48 -8.33
C CYS A 3 4.51 12.46 -7.75
N ARG A 4 4.31 13.75 -8.04
CA ARG A 4 4.97 14.85 -7.36
C ARG A 4 4.50 14.92 -5.90
N ARG A 5 5.08 15.85 -5.14
CA ARG A 5 4.78 16.07 -3.72
C ARG A 5 3.28 16.19 -3.40
N ASP A 6 2.50 16.80 -4.29
CA ASP A 6 1.04 16.95 -4.16
C ASP A 6 0.28 15.61 -4.15
N GLY A 7 0.91 14.51 -4.61
CA GLY A 7 0.32 13.19 -4.73
C GLY A 7 -0.71 13.04 -5.86
N TYR A 8 -0.84 14.05 -6.75
CA TYR A 8 -1.79 14.08 -7.87
C TYR A 8 -1.09 14.24 -9.21
N SER A 9 -0.15 15.18 -9.31
CA SER A 9 0.57 15.46 -10.54
C SER A 9 1.54 14.32 -10.83
N ILE A 10 1.38 13.66 -11.97
CA ILE A 10 2.17 12.48 -12.32
C ILE A 10 3.58 12.86 -12.78
N TRP A 11 4.56 12.01 -12.46
CA TRP A 11 5.81 11.97 -13.20
C TRP A 11 5.64 11.07 -14.42
N ASN A 12 5.95 11.61 -15.61
CA ASN A 12 5.96 10.85 -16.87
C ASN A 12 7.32 10.16 -17.14
N ASP A 13 8.26 10.31 -16.21
CA ASP A 13 9.58 9.70 -16.26
C ASP A 13 9.74 8.75 -15.06
N GLY A 14 10.06 7.49 -15.35
CA GLY A 14 10.30 6.47 -14.33
C GLY A 14 11.64 6.62 -13.61
N ASN A 15 12.52 7.51 -14.08
CA ASN A 15 13.87 7.71 -13.53
C ASN A 15 13.94 8.81 -12.47
N ILE A 16 12.81 9.47 -12.15
CA ILE A 16 12.79 10.50 -11.11
C ILE A 16 13.11 9.85 -9.76
N ALA A 17 14.11 10.40 -9.08
CA ALA A 17 14.56 9.90 -7.79
C ALA A 17 13.42 9.92 -6.76
N SER A 18 13.33 8.85 -5.97
CA SER A 18 12.35 8.71 -4.90
C SER A 18 12.58 9.74 -3.80
N GLY A 19 11.52 10.41 -3.34
CA GLY A 19 11.55 11.35 -2.23
C GLY A 19 11.86 10.73 -0.85
N CYS A 20 11.99 9.40 -0.77
CA CYS A 20 12.59 8.72 0.37
C CYS A 20 14.12 8.90 0.43
N GLY A 21 14.76 9.18 -0.71
CA GLY A 21 16.18 9.49 -0.81
C GLY A 21 16.45 11.00 -0.73
N SER A 22 17.71 11.36 -0.51
CA SER A 22 18.12 12.77 -0.47
C SER A 22 17.88 13.44 -1.83
N GLY A 23 17.12 14.54 -1.84
CA GLY A 23 16.85 15.34 -3.04
C GLY A 23 15.89 14.72 -4.06
N GLY A 24 15.23 13.60 -3.72
CA GLY A 24 14.23 13.00 -4.60
C GLY A 24 12.87 13.71 -4.60
N GLU A 25 12.12 13.58 -5.68
CA GLU A 25 10.86 14.30 -5.91
C GLU A 25 9.69 13.38 -6.29
N ALA A 26 9.93 12.08 -6.43
CA ALA A 26 8.89 11.09 -6.73
C ALA A 26 8.31 10.48 -5.44
N PHE A 27 6.99 10.53 -5.32
CA PHE A 27 6.22 9.99 -4.20
C PHE A 27 5.12 9.05 -4.69
N VAL A 28 4.49 8.35 -3.75
CA VAL A 28 3.28 7.58 -4.04
C VAL A 28 2.11 8.51 -4.37
N CYS A 29 1.26 8.09 -5.30
CA CYS A 29 0.06 8.85 -5.67
C CYS A 29 -1.06 8.66 -4.64
N ASN A 30 -1.83 9.70 -4.35
CA ASN A 30 -2.91 9.69 -3.34
C ASN A 30 -4.03 8.70 -3.68
N ASN A 31 -4.17 8.34 -4.96
CA ASN A 31 -5.15 7.34 -5.39
C ASN A 31 -4.63 5.90 -5.25
N GLN A 32 -3.40 5.67 -4.81
CA GLN A 32 -2.85 4.34 -4.52
C GLN A 32 -3.05 4.00 -3.04
N VAL A 33 -4.30 4.07 -2.57
CA VAL A 33 -4.73 3.70 -1.22
C VAL A 33 -5.78 2.58 -1.32
N PRO A 34 -5.94 1.73 -0.29
CA PRO A 34 -6.90 0.63 -0.33
C PRO A 34 -8.34 1.14 -0.20
N TRP A 35 -9.29 0.37 -0.72
CA TRP A 35 -10.71 0.68 -0.61
C TRP A 35 -11.58 -0.58 -0.65
N ALA A 36 -12.73 -0.50 0.02
CA ALA A 36 -13.74 -1.57 -0.03
C ALA A 36 -14.54 -1.47 -1.34
N ILE A 37 -14.73 -2.61 -2.01
CA ILE A 37 -15.69 -2.78 -3.11
C ILE A 37 -17.06 -3.15 -2.54
N LYS A 38 -17.06 -4.03 -1.55
CA LYS A 38 -18.21 -4.49 -0.77
C LYS A 38 -17.71 -5.12 0.53
N ASP A 39 -18.61 -5.54 1.41
CA ASP A 39 -18.24 -6.07 2.73
C ASP A 39 -17.25 -7.24 2.68
N GLN A 40 -17.31 -8.09 1.64
CA GLN A 40 -16.43 -9.26 1.50
C GLN A 40 -15.26 -9.05 0.52
N LEU A 41 -15.14 -7.88 -0.12
CA LEU A 41 -14.11 -7.63 -1.12
C LEU A 41 -13.53 -6.22 -1.01
N ALA A 42 -12.21 -6.13 -0.92
CA ALA A 42 -11.46 -4.88 -1.03
C ALA A 42 -10.38 -4.97 -2.11
N TYR A 43 -9.97 -3.81 -2.63
CA TYR A 43 -8.80 -3.67 -3.50
C TYR A 43 -7.74 -2.80 -2.84
N GLY A 44 -6.48 -3.01 -3.21
CA GLY A 44 -5.38 -2.17 -2.75
C GLY A 44 -4.04 -2.52 -3.37
N PHE A 45 -2.98 -2.16 -2.66
CA PHE A 45 -1.61 -2.24 -3.13
C PHE A 45 -0.73 -2.84 -2.04
N ALA A 46 0.34 -3.53 -2.43
CA ALA A 46 1.25 -4.14 -1.48
C ALA A 46 2.70 -4.12 -1.97
N ALA A 47 3.63 -4.19 -1.02
CA ALA A 47 4.95 -4.74 -1.27
C ALA A 47 4.92 -6.25 -1.01
N ALA A 48 5.59 -7.05 -1.85
CA ALA A 48 5.58 -8.51 -1.67
C ALA A 48 6.88 -9.15 -2.13
N THR A 49 7.30 -10.18 -1.37
CA THR A 49 8.39 -11.10 -1.74
C THR A 49 7.82 -12.51 -1.86
N ILE A 50 7.76 -13.02 -3.10
CA ILE A 50 7.19 -14.34 -3.40
C ILE A 50 8.32 -15.30 -3.77
N PRO A 51 8.48 -16.43 -3.04
CA PRO A 51 9.50 -17.42 -3.34
C PRO A 51 9.45 -17.90 -4.79
N GLY A 52 10.62 -18.00 -5.41
CA GLY A 52 10.75 -18.45 -6.80
C GLY A 52 10.38 -17.40 -7.85
N LEU A 53 9.91 -16.21 -7.47
CA LEU A 53 9.62 -15.12 -8.40
C LEU A 53 10.60 -13.95 -8.25
N THR A 54 11.19 -13.52 -9.35
CA THR A 54 11.96 -12.28 -9.44
C THR A 54 11.05 -11.05 -9.34
N GLU A 55 11.63 -9.88 -9.09
CA GLU A 55 10.90 -8.61 -9.15
C GLU A 55 10.19 -8.44 -10.50
N GLN A 56 10.87 -8.74 -11.61
CA GLN A 56 10.29 -8.65 -12.96
C GLN A 56 9.05 -9.55 -13.14
N GLN A 57 8.98 -10.68 -12.44
CA GLN A 57 7.85 -11.61 -12.52
C GLN A 57 6.67 -11.19 -11.63
N ARG A 58 6.93 -10.47 -10.54
CA ARG A 58 5.89 -10.07 -9.57
C ARG A 58 5.45 -8.62 -9.67
N CYS A 59 6.30 -7.71 -10.17
CA CYS A 59 5.94 -6.31 -10.33
C CYS A 59 4.70 -6.14 -11.19
N CYS A 60 3.77 -5.35 -10.67
CA CYS A 60 2.45 -5.07 -11.22
C CYS A 60 1.52 -6.28 -11.36
N ALA A 61 1.90 -7.46 -10.87
CA ALA A 61 1.01 -8.61 -10.80
C ALA A 61 -0.02 -8.39 -9.68
N CYS A 62 -1.20 -9.00 -9.84
CA CYS A 62 -2.24 -8.96 -8.83
C CYS A 62 -2.40 -10.31 -8.15
N TYR A 63 -2.70 -10.26 -6.86
CA TYR A 63 -2.91 -11.42 -6.03
C TYR A 63 -4.21 -11.25 -5.25
N GLN A 64 -5.02 -12.30 -5.25
CA GLN A 64 -6.12 -12.45 -4.33
C GLN A 64 -5.56 -12.94 -3.00
N LEU A 65 -5.89 -12.24 -1.92
CA LEU A 65 -5.55 -12.57 -0.54
C LEU A 65 -6.85 -12.95 0.17
N ASP A 66 -6.92 -14.17 0.65
CA ASP A 66 -8.04 -14.68 1.45
C ASP A 66 -7.59 -14.80 2.90
N PHE A 67 -8.09 -13.92 3.76
CA PHE A 67 -7.64 -13.84 5.16
C PHE A 67 -8.11 -15.04 5.98
N THR A 68 -7.19 -15.61 6.74
CA THR A 68 -7.39 -16.83 7.55
C THR A 68 -7.27 -16.60 9.06
N SER A 69 -6.89 -15.39 9.50
CA SER A 69 -6.90 -15.01 10.93
C SER A 69 -7.33 -13.55 11.16
N GLY A 70 -7.54 -13.21 12.44
CA GLY A 70 -7.96 -11.87 12.86
C GLY A 70 -9.44 -11.54 12.54
N PRO A 71 -9.86 -10.28 12.73
CA PRO A 71 -11.26 -9.87 12.57
C PRO A 71 -11.74 -9.81 11.10
N VAL A 72 -10.86 -10.16 10.16
CA VAL A 72 -11.11 -10.14 8.71
C VAL A 72 -11.17 -11.54 8.10
N VAL A 73 -11.17 -12.62 8.91
CA VAL A 73 -11.30 -14.01 8.41
C VAL A 73 -12.46 -14.14 7.43
N GLY A 74 -12.20 -14.78 6.30
CA GLY A 74 -13.18 -15.01 5.24
C GLY A 74 -13.41 -13.85 4.30
N LYS A 75 -12.84 -12.66 4.57
CA LYS A 75 -12.81 -11.57 3.61
C LYS A 75 -11.70 -11.78 2.58
N THR A 76 -11.93 -11.24 1.38
CA THR A 76 -10.97 -11.26 0.29
C THR A 76 -10.46 -9.85 -0.01
N MET A 77 -9.16 -9.72 -0.27
CA MET A 77 -8.56 -8.49 -0.80
C MET A 77 -7.75 -8.80 -2.06
N ILE A 78 -7.98 -8.08 -3.15
CA ILE A 78 -7.12 -8.17 -4.34
C ILE A 78 -6.12 -7.02 -4.30
N VAL A 79 -4.84 -7.35 -4.32
CA VAL A 79 -3.75 -6.36 -4.27
C VAL A 79 -2.92 -6.39 -5.54
N GLN A 80 -2.50 -5.22 -6.01
CA GLN A 80 -1.43 -5.12 -7.00
C GLN A 80 -0.09 -4.94 -6.28
N VAL A 81 0.91 -5.73 -6.65
CA VAL A 81 2.27 -5.59 -6.13
C VAL A 81 2.96 -4.40 -6.82
N VAL A 82 3.26 -3.36 -6.04
CA VAL A 82 3.84 -2.10 -6.54
C VAL A 82 5.23 -1.82 -5.99
N ASN A 83 5.73 -2.66 -5.09
CA ASN A 83 7.04 -2.53 -4.47
C ASN A 83 7.61 -3.91 -4.06
N SER A 84 8.92 -3.97 -3.84
CA SER A 84 9.60 -5.07 -3.14
C SER A 84 10.30 -4.48 -1.92
N GLY A 85 9.95 -4.93 -0.70
CA GLY A 85 10.63 -4.51 0.52
C GLY A 85 11.76 -5.49 0.88
N SER A 86 12.91 -4.97 1.30
CA SER A 86 14.05 -5.80 1.76
C SER A 86 13.78 -6.52 3.08
N ASP A 87 12.80 -6.03 3.85
CA ASP A 87 12.31 -6.54 5.12
C ASP A 87 11.05 -7.42 4.97
N VAL A 88 10.56 -7.61 3.75
CA VAL A 88 9.40 -8.44 3.47
C VAL A 88 9.85 -9.90 3.38
N SER A 89 9.46 -10.68 4.38
CA SER A 89 9.76 -12.11 4.47
C SER A 89 9.13 -12.89 3.30
N PRO A 90 9.63 -14.11 3.00
CA PRO A 90 8.98 -15.01 2.07
C PRO A 90 7.48 -15.16 2.34
N ASN A 91 6.64 -14.98 1.32
CA ASN A 91 5.17 -15.03 1.39
C ASN A 91 4.51 -13.92 2.22
N GLN A 92 5.23 -12.85 2.57
CA GLN A 92 4.67 -11.69 3.24
C GLN A 92 4.17 -10.67 2.21
N PHE A 93 2.99 -10.10 2.48
CA PHE A 93 2.44 -8.97 1.77
C PHE A 93 2.33 -7.81 2.74
N ASP A 94 3.15 -6.79 2.56
CA ASP A 94 3.05 -5.55 3.31
C ASP A 94 2.02 -4.64 2.63
N LEU A 95 0.85 -4.49 3.26
CA LEU A 95 -0.28 -3.78 2.68
C LEU A 95 -0.06 -2.26 2.80
N GLN A 96 -0.17 -1.56 1.66
CA GLN A 96 0.02 -0.11 1.61
C GLN A 96 -1.19 0.62 2.19
N ILE A 97 -1.21 0.78 3.51
CA ILE A 97 -2.29 1.45 4.26
C ILE A 97 -1.76 2.74 4.87
N PRO A 98 -2.26 3.94 4.47
CA PRO A 98 -1.89 5.19 5.11
C PRO A 98 -2.07 5.14 6.63
N GLY A 99 -1.04 5.57 7.36
CA GLY A 99 -1.03 5.48 8.83
C GLY A 99 -0.72 4.08 9.36
N GLY A 100 -0.28 3.13 8.53
CA GLY A 100 0.23 1.80 8.94
C GLY A 100 1.65 1.79 9.53
N GLY A 101 2.33 2.95 9.53
CA GLY A 101 3.73 3.08 9.91
C GLY A 101 4.62 3.31 8.69
N VAL A 102 5.70 4.06 8.88
CA VAL A 102 6.67 4.38 7.80
C VAL A 102 7.79 3.34 7.71
N GLY A 103 7.98 2.54 8.76
CA GLY A 103 9.00 1.50 8.83
C GLY A 103 10.42 2.06 8.69
N ILE A 104 11.22 1.43 7.84
CA ILE A 104 12.64 1.78 7.65
C ILE A 104 12.79 3.19 7.09
N SER A 105 11.97 3.57 6.10
CA SER A 105 12.13 4.80 5.31
C SER A 105 10.95 5.76 5.48
N ASN A 106 11.22 7.01 5.87
CA ASN A 106 10.17 8.02 6.08
C ASN A 106 10.16 9.09 4.98
N GLY A 107 9.68 8.73 3.78
CA GLY A 107 9.39 9.71 2.73
C GLY A 107 8.20 10.64 3.03
N CYS A 108 7.37 10.29 4.02
CA CYS A 108 6.24 11.11 4.44
C CYS A 108 6.68 12.42 5.10
N SER A 109 7.85 12.44 5.75
CA SER A 109 8.48 13.66 6.27
C SER A 109 8.71 14.69 5.14
N SER A 110 9.37 14.27 4.06
CA SER A 110 9.62 15.11 2.88
C SER A 110 8.33 15.48 2.14
N GLN A 111 7.38 14.54 2.03
CA GLN A 111 6.15 14.79 1.26
C GLN A 111 5.17 15.69 2.00
N TRP A 112 4.86 15.34 3.24
CA TRP A 112 3.72 15.85 4.01
C TRP A 112 4.11 16.56 5.29
N ASN A 113 5.42 16.76 5.54
CA ASN A 113 5.95 17.24 6.81
C ASN A 113 5.49 16.37 7.99
N ALA A 114 5.40 15.05 7.75
CA ALA A 114 5.07 14.10 8.81
C ALA A 114 6.18 14.09 9.89
N PRO A 115 5.85 13.69 11.14
CA PRO A 115 6.84 13.51 12.20
C PRO A 115 7.95 12.53 11.81
N THR A 116 9.05 12.53 12.57
CA THR A 116 10.23 11.67 12.34
C THR A 116 9.88 10.19 12.25
N ASP A 117 8.90 9.72 13.01
CA ASP A 117 8.42 8.33 13.00
C ASP A 117 7.12 8.14 12.20
N GLY A 118 6.72 9.14 11.41
CA GLY A 118 5.44 9.15 10.70
C GLY A 118 4.27 9.50 11.62
N TRP A 119 3.06 9.11 11.23
CA TRP A 119 1.88 9.28 12.06
C TRP A 119 1.68 8.05 12.96
N GLY A 120 1.82 8.25 14.28
CA GLY A 120 1.77 7.18 15.27
C GLY A 120 3.13 6.50 15.44
N GLU A 121 3.12 5.20 15.70
CA GLU A 121 4.35 4.41 15.89
C GLU A 121 5.09 4.20 14.56
N ARG A 122 6.42 4.16 14.61
CA ARG A 122 7.24 3.95 13.40
C ARG A 122 6.85 2.68 12.64
N TYR A 123 6.58 1.61 13.39
CA TYR A 123 6.06 0.35 12.91
C TYR A 123 4.67 0.15 13.50
N GLY A 124 3.64 0.03 12.66
CA GLY A 124 2.25 -0.11 13.08
C GLY A 124 1.45 1.21 13.08
N GLY A 125 2.10 2.37 13.06
CA GLY A 125 1.48 3.67 12.80
C GLY A 125 0.42 4.07 13.82
N VAL A 126 -0.68 4.64 13.33
CA VAL A 126 -1.79 5.09 14.18
C VAL A 126 -2.48 3.91 14.86
N SER A 127 -2.89 4.07 16.12
CA SER A 127 -3.53 3.04 16.94
C SER A 127 -5.06 3.17 17.00
N SER A 128 -5.63 4.22 16.42
CA SER A 128 -7.09 4.41 16.41
C SER A 128 -7.60 5.08 15.14
N ARG A 129 -8.86 4.81 14.81
CA ARG A 129 -9.59 5.47 13.72
C ARG A 129 -9.54 7.00 13.83
N GLN A 130 -9.62 7.53 15.05
CA GLN A 130 -9.62 8.98 15.28
C GLN A 130 -8.29 9.64 14.88
N GLN A 131 -7.17 8.94 15.05
CA GLN A 131 -5.86 9.45 14.64
C GLN A 131 -5.70 9.56 13.12
N CYS A 132 -6.57 8.91 12.32
CA CYS A 132 -6.58 9.12 10.87
C CYS A 132 -6.81 10.58 10.48
N TYR A 133 -7.50 11.37 11.31
CA TYR A 133 -7.74 12.79 11.04
C TYR A 133 -6.50 13.67 11.24
N ASN A 134 -5.40 13.12 11.77
CA ASN A 134 -4.10 13.79 11.82
C ASN A 134 -3.31 13.66 10.49
N LEU A 135 -3.76 12.79 9.58
CA LEU A 135 -3.15 12.62 8.27
C LEU A 135 -3.69 13.67 7.27
N PRO A 136 -2.95 13.97 6.19
CA PRO A 136 -3.44 14.79 5.09
C PRO A 136 -4.77 14.27 4.54
N GLY A 137 -5.72 15.17 4.30
CA GLY A 137 -7.09 14.84 3.84
C GLY A 137 -7.12 13.89 2.64
N ALA A 138 -6.15 14.02 1.73
CA ALA A 138 -6.04 13.19 0.53
C ALA A 138 -5.84 11.68 0.79
N ILE A 139 -5.26 11.31 1.94
CA ILE A 139 -4.96 9.91 2.29
C ILE A 139 -5.76 9.39 3.49
N GLN A 140 -6.58 10.24 4.12
CA GLN A 140 -7.48 9.84 5.21
C GLN A 140 -8.40 8.67 4.83
N PRO A 141 -8.99 8.58 3.62
CA PRO A 141 -9.84 7.44 3.26
C PRO A 141 -9.12 6.09 3.37
N GLY A 142 -7.84 6.04 2.98
CA GLY A 142 -7.02 4.83 3.12
C GLY A 142 -6.70 4.47 4.57
N CYS A 143 -6.51 5.46 5.43
CA CYS A 143 -6.35 5.22 6.87
C CYS A 143 -7.64 4.74 7.50
N LEU A 144 -8.78 5.35 7.17
CA LEU A 144 -10.08 4.95 7.68
C LEU A 144 -10.45 3.53 7.25
N PHE A 145 -10.08 3.12 6.02
CA PHE A 145 -10.22 1.74 5.56
C PHE A 145 -9.61 0.72 6.53
N ARG A 146 -8.45 1.04 7.14
CA ARG A 146 -7.77 0.18 8.15
C ARG A 146 -8.70 -0.21 9.29
N PHE A 147 -9.49 0.74 9.77
CA PHE A 147 -10.35 0.54 10.93
C PHE A 147 -11.77 0.13 10.54
N ASP A 148 -12.23 0.55 9.35
CA ASP A 148 -13.61 0.36 8.91
C ASP A 148 -13.82 -1.01 8.25
N TRP A 149 -13.13 -1.29 7.13
CA TRP A 149 -13.27 -2.56 6.41
C TRP A 149 -12.30 -3.62 6.94
N PHE A 150 -11.05 -3.22 7.20
CA PHE A 150 -9.99 -4.10 7.68
C PHE A 150 -10.03 -4.32 9.20
N LYS A 151 -10.97 -3.68 9.90
CA LYS A 151 -11.33 -3.91 11.32
C LYS A 151 -10.15 -3.80 12.30
N GLY A 152 -9.12 -3.03 11.95
CA GLY A 152 -7.90 -2.91 12.74
C GLY A 152 -7.14 -4.23 12.90
N ALA A 153 -7.28 -5.15 11.94
CA ALA A 153 -6.56 -6.42 11.97
C ALA A 153 -5.05 -6.17 12.07
N ASP A 154 -4.41 -6.85 13.01
CA ASP A 154 -2.97 -6.79 13.23
C ASP A 154 -2.31 -8.01 12.59
N ASN A 155 -1.65 -7.78 11.45
CA ASN A 155 -0.91 -8.79 10.70
C ASN A 155 -1.66 -10.12 10.48
N PRO A 156 -2.89 -10.09 9.91
CA PRO A 156 -3.66 -11.31 9.69
C PRO A 156 -2.94 -12.24 8.71
N THR A 157 -3.02 -13.54 8.96
CA THR A 157 -2.56 -14.56 8.03
C THR A 157 -3.52 -14.66 6.85
N MET A 158 -3.02 -15.14 5.72
CA MET A 158 -3.81 -15.31 4.51
C MET A 158 -3.33 -16.50 3.68
N LEU A 159 -4.19 -16.94 2.77
CA LEU A 159 -3.80 -17.69 1.58
C LEU A 159 -3.80 -16.72 0.40
N TYR A 160 -2.93 -16.96 -0.59
CA TYR A 160 -2.90 -16.12 -1.79
C TYR A 160 -2.83 -16.91 -3.08
N SER A 161 -3.39 -16.33 -4.14
CA SER A 161 -3.27 -16.82 -5.51
C SER A 161 -3.11 -15.67 -6.49
N ARG A 162 -2.35 -15.90 -7.57
CA ARG A 162 -2.19 -14.91 -8.63
C ARG A 162 -3.49 -14.81 -9.44
N VAL A 163 -3.92 -13.58 -9.73
CA VAL A 163 -5.13 -13.31 -10.52
C VAL A 163 -4.85 -12.25 -11.58
N LYS A 164 -5.71 -12.18 -12.61
CA LYS A 164 -5.69 -11.04 -13.53
C LYS A 164 -6.01 -9.76 -12.76
N CYS A 165 -5.24 -8.70 -13.02
CA CYS A 165 -5.49 -7.42 -12.36
C CYS A 165 -6.85 -6.85 -12.77
N PRO A 166 -7.72 -6.50 -11.79
CA PRO A 166 -8.87 -5.65 -12.02
C PRO A 166 -8.48 -4.33 -12.69
N ALA A 167 -9.34 -3.84 -13.59
CA ALA A 167 -9.09 -2.61 -14.35
C ALA A 167 -8.93 -1.39 -13.42
N GLU A 168 -9.60 -1.41 -12.26
CA GLU A 168 -9.57 -0.36 -11.25
C GLU A 168 -8.18 -0.22 -10.60
N LEU A 169 -7.47 -1.34 -10.38
CA LEU A 169 -6.09 -1.32 -9.87
C LEU A 169 -5.13 -0.80 -10.95
N VAL A 170 -5.25 -1.31 -12.18
CA VAL A 170 -4.44 -0.88 -13.32
C VAL A 170 -4.62 0.61 -13.61
N ALA A 171 -5.84 1.15 -13.55
CA ALA A 171 -6.11 2.56 -13.76
C ALA A 171 -5.41 3.47 -12.73
N ARG A 172 -5.27 2.99 -11.48
CA ARG A 172 -4.62 3.74 -10.39
C ARG A 172 -3.10 3.73 -10.49
N THR A 173 -2.48 2.69 -11.02
CA THR A 173 -1.02 2.58 -11.14
C THR A 173 -0.49 2.87 -12.53
N GLY A 174 -1.33 2.75 -13.56
CA GLY A 174 -0.94 2.76 -14.96
C GLY A 174 -0.08 1.55 -15.36
N CYS A 175 -0.02 0.51 -14.53
CA CYS A 175 0.83 -0.65 -14.77
C CYS A 175 -0.02 -1.90 -14.99
N SER A 176 0.14 -2.52 -16.15
CA SER A 176 -0.41 -3.83 -16.47
C SER A 176 0.70 -4.72 -16.97
N ARG A 177 0.62 -6.00 -16.64
CA ARG A 177 1.48 -7.01 -17.23
C ARG A 177 0.89 -7.51 -18.54
N ASN A 178 1.76 -8.08 -19.38
CA ASN A 178 1.41 -8.64 -20.69
C ASN A 178 1.21 -10.16 -20.67
N ASP A 179 1.30 -10.78 -19.50
CA ASP A 179 1.17 -12.22 -19.27
C ASP A 179 -0.17 -12.60 -18.62
#